data_AF-A0ABC9BM52-F1
#
_entry.id   AF-A0ABC9BM52-F1
#
_cell.length_a   1.000
_cell.length_b   1.000
_cell.length_c   1.000
_cell.angle_alpha   90.00
_cell.angle_beta   90.00
_cell.angle_gamma   90.00
#
_symmetry.space_group_name_H-M   'P 1'
#
loop_
_entity.id
_entity.type
_entity.pdbx_description
1 polymer ?
#
loop_
_entity_poly.entity_id
_entity_poly.type
_entity_poly.pdbx_seq_one_letter_code
_entity_poly.pdbx_strand_id
1 'polypeptide(L)'
;MATAAKESSAAAAAARQQEEAEALFEEKHAELVAEARRVAREHGADVRTVAFRPGGAAAVQHDFLGIPMEERVVGRIRRAVSRDVSAMGAEELAAHQRQLRIMKAVVERELQAKEAAAAAAAKRAAEQKEAGVAGAGESKVQRIIIE
;
A
#
# COMPACT_ATOMS: atom_id res chain seq x y z
N MET A 1 -6.17 -9.09 72.64
CA MET A 1 -6.50 -10.11 71.62
C MET A 1 -7.57 -9.67 70.60
N ALA A 2 -7.97 -8.39 70.52
CA ALA A 2 -9.04 -7.94 69.61
C ALA A 2 -8.57 -7.44 68.22
N THR A 3 -7.25 -7.34 67.98
CA THR A 3 -6.69 -6.77 66.73
C THR A 3 -6.58 -7.79 65.60
N ALA A 4 -6.27 -9.06 65.93
CA ALA A 4 -6.08 -10.12 64.92
C ALA A 4 -7.37 -10.48 64.14
N ALA A 5 -8.54 -10.36 64.77
CA ALA A 5 -9.82 -10.63 64.10
C ALA A 5 -10.20 -9.55 63.08
N LYS A 6 -9.78 -8.29 63.30
CA LYS A 6 -10.08 -7.14 62.45
C LYS A 6 -9.17 -7.07 61.21
N GLU A 7 -7.92 -7.51 61.35
CA GLU A 7 -6.97 -7.64 60.24
C GLU A 7 -7.36 -8.79 59.28
N SER A 8 -7.85 -9.91 59.83
CA SER A 8 -8.37 -11.03 59.05
C SER A 8 -9.59 -10.65 58.20
N SER A 9 -10.53 -9.85 58.73
CA SER A 9 -11.71 -9.44 57.96
C SER A 9 -11.40 -8.43 56.85
N ALA A 10 -10.40 -7.56 57.06
CA ALA A 10 -9.96 -6.59 56.05
C ALA A 10 -9.24 -7.26 54.88
N ALA A 11 -8.39 -8.25 55.16
CA ALA A 11 -7.71 -9.04 54.13
C ALA A 11 -8.70 -9.86 53.28
N ALA A 12 -9.72 -10.46 53.91
CA ALA A 12 -10.77 -11.19 53.21
C ALA A 12 -11.65 -10.28 52.32
N ALA A 13 -11.92 -9.05 52.75
CA ALA A 13 -12.66 -8.08 51.95
C ALA A 13 -11.85 -7.59 50.73
N ALA A 14 -10.55 -7.36 50.89
CA ALA A 14 -9.65 -6.98 49.81
C ALA A 14 -9.50 -8.09 48.75
N ALA A 15 -9.39 -9.36 49.19
CA ALA A 15 -9.34 -10.50 48.29
C ALA A 15 -10.60 -10.62 47.42
N ARG A 16 -11.78 -10.44 48.01
CA ARG A 16 -13.06 -10.47 47.27
C ARG A 16 -13.18 -9.34 46.25
N GLN A 17 -12.79 -8.12 46.64
CA GLN A 17 -12.78 -6.98 45.70
C GLN A 17 -11.82 -7.20 44.53
N GLN A 18 -10.70 -7.88 44.78
CA GLN A 18 -9.74 -8.20 43.73
C GLN A 18 -10.25 -9.29 42.79
N GLU A 19 -10.90 -10.34 43.30
CA GLU A 19 -11.56 -11.36 42.48
C GLU A 19 -12.68 -10.77 41.60
N GLU A 20 -13.51 -9.89 42.16
CA GLU A 20 -14.56 -9.18 41.40
C GLU A 20 -13.96 -8.28 40.30
N ALA A 21 -12.88 -7.56 40.61
CA ALA A 21 -12.18 -6.73 39.64
C ALA A 21 -11.53 -7.55 38.51
N GLU A 22 -10.99 -8.73 38.84
CA GLU A 22 -10.43 -9.67 37.85
C GLU A 22 -11.51 -10.25 36.94
N ALA A 23 -12.67 -10.64 37.49
CA ALA A 23 -13.79 -11.13 36.70
C ALA A 23 -14.30 -10.07 35.71
N LEU A 24 -14.47 -8.82 36.18
CA LEU A 24 -14.87 -7.69 35.35
C LEU A 24 -13.82 -7.36 34.29
N PHE A 25 -12.53 -7.47 34.63
CA PHE A 25 -11.45 -7.29 33.67
C PHE A 25 -11.55 -8.32 32.54
N GLU A 26 -11.70 -9.61 32.84
CA GLU A 26 -11.76 -10.65 31.83
C GLU A 26 -12.99 -10.48 30.90
N GLU A 27 -14.15 -10.11 31.45
CA GLU A 27 -15.35 -9.80 30.66
C GLU A 27 -15.10 -8.64 29.69
N LYS A 28 -14.62 -7.50 30.20
CA LYS A 28 -14.39 -6.30 29.37
C LYS A 28 -13.22 -6.46 28.41
N HIS A 29 -12.21 -7.24 28.80
CA HIS A 29 -11.10 -7.59 27.93
C HIS A 29 -11.58 -8.42 26.74
N ALA A 30 -12.46 -9.40 26.95
CA ALA A 30 -13.05 -10.18 25.88
C ALA A 30 -13.89 -9.32 24.91
N GLU A 31 -14.70 -8.40 25.43
CA GLU A 31 -15.45 -7.42 24.62
C GLU A 31 -14.51 -6.55 23.78
N LEU A 32 -13.46 -5.99 24.39
CA LEU A 32 -12.47 -5.15 23.71
C LEU A 32 -11.77 -5.92 22.57
N VAL A 33 -11.39 -7.17 22.82
CA VAL A 33 -10.74 -8.03 21.81
C VAL A 33 -11.69 -8.33 20.64
N ALA A 34 -12.96 -8.64 20.94
CA ALA A 34 -13.96 -8.89 19.91
C ALA A 34 -14.19 -7.66 19.03
N GLU A 35 -14.30 -6.49 19.65
CA GLU A 35 -14.53 -5.21 18.97
C GLU A 35 -13.31 -4.80 18.14
N ALA A 36 -12.10 -4.84 18.70
CA ALA A 36 -10.88 -4.50 17.99
C ALA A 36 -10.66 -5.40 16.76
N ARG A 37 -10.95 -6.69 16.89
CA ARG A 37 -10.93 -7.63 15.77
C ARG A 37 -11.96 -7.26 14.71
N ARG A 38 -13.16 -6.83 15.10
CA ARG A 38 -14.19 -6.36 14.15
C ARG A 38 -13.71 -5.13 13.40
N VAL A 39 -13.22 -4.12 14.12
CA VAL A 39 -12.68 -2.87 13.54
C VAL A 39 -11.56 -3.16 12.55
N ALA A 40 -10.58 -3.99 12.92
CA ALA A 40 -9.48 -4.37 12.03
C ALA A 40 -9.99 -5.01 10.72
N ARG A 41 -11.03 -5.84 10.80
CA ARG A 41 -11.62 -6.51 9.64
C ARG A 41 -12.48 -5.59 8.78
N GLU A 42 -13.32 -4.77 9.39
CA GLU A 42 -14.26 -3.90 8.67
C GLU A 42 -13.51 -2.80 7.92
N HIS A 43 -12.59 -2.15 8.62
CA HIS A 43 -11.85 -1.00 8.10
C HIS A 43 -10.53 -1.39 7.42
N GLY A 44 -10.07 -2.63 7.58
CA GLY A 44 -8.79 -3.07 7.02
C GLY A 44 -7.58 -2.37 7.62
N ALA A 45 -7.72 -1.85 8.85
CA ALA A 45 -6.66 -1.17 9.59
C ALA A 45 -6.03 -2.10 10.63
N ASP A 46 -4.74 -1.91 10.90
CA ASP A 46 -4.07 -2.59 12.00
C ASP A 46 -4.52 -1.99 13.33
N VAL A 47 -4.98 -2.85 14.24
CA VAL A 47 -5.48 -2.44 15.56
C VAL A 47 -4.65 -3.13 16.64
N ARG A 48 -4.11 -2.34 17.55
CA ARG A 48 -3.44 -2.82 18.76
C ARG A 48 -4.30 -2.51 19.98
N THR A 49 -4.60 -3.53 20.79
CA THR A 49 -5.24 -3.34 22.09
C THR A 49 -4.25 -3.59 23.21
N VAL A 50 -4.33 -2.76 24.25
CA VAL A 50 -3.56 -2.91 25.49
C VAL A 50 -4.53 -2.76 26.65
N ALA A 51 -4.57 -3.73 27.54
CA ALA A 51 -5.44 -3.73 28.72
C ALA A 51 -4.60 -4.01 29.98
N PHE A 52 -4.71 -3.15 30.99
CA PHE A 52 -3.98 -3.30 32.25
C PHE A 52 -4.79 -4.16 33.23
N ARG A 53 -4.15 -5.16 33.82
CA ARG A 53 -4.79 -6.01 34.83
C ARG A 53 -5.07 -5.21 36.11
N PRO A 54 -6.12 -5.56 36.87
CA PRO A 54 -6.33 -5.04 38.22
C PRO A 54 -5.07 -5.24 39.06
N GLY A 55 -4.68 -4.23 39.84
CA GLY A 55 -3.43 -4.24 40.60
C GLY A 55 -2.19 -3.77 39.85
N GLY A 56 -2.28 -3.49 38.53
CA GLY A 56 -1.27 -2.74 37.77
C GLY A 56 0.04 -3.47 37.50
N ALA A 57 0.18 -4.72 37.91
CA ALA A 57 1.42 -5.49 37.77
C ALA A 57 1.74 -5.92 36.33
N ALA A 58 0.73 -6.00 35.45
CA ALA A 58 0.90 -6.46 34.09
C ALA A 58 -0.16 -5.88 33.13
N ALA A 59 0.21 -5.81 31.85
CA ALA A 59 -0.69 -5.49 30.75
C ALA A 59 -0.76 -6.65 29.76
N VAL A 60 -1.94 -6.83 29.17
CA VAL A 60 -2.18 -7.80 28.09
C VAL A 60 -2.28 -7.01 26.79
N GLN A 61 -1.55 -7.45 25.77
CA GLN A 61 -1.54 -6.81 24.45
C GLN A 61 -1.98 -7.79 23.37
N HIS A 62 -2.79 -7.31 22.42
CA HIS A 62 -3.13 -8.04 21.20
C HIS A 62 -2.94 -7.14 19.98
N ASP A 63 -2.35 -7.71 18.94
CA ASP A 63 -2.20 -7.07 17.64
C ASP A 63 -3.12 -7.77 16.62
N PHE A 64 -3.99 -7.00 15.98
CA PHE A 64 -4.91 -7.46 14.94
C PHE A 64 -4.55 -6.79 13.62
N LEU A 65 -4.12 -7.60 12.65
CA LEU A 65 -3.79 -7.10 11.33
C LEU A 65 -5.06 -6.92 10.50
N GLY A 66 -5.24 -5.71 9.96
CA GLY A 66 -6.25 -5.42 8.96
C GLY A 66 -5.75 -5.79 7.58
N ILE A 67 -6.64 -6.23 6.69
CA ILE A 67 -6.33 -6.31 5.26
C ILE A 67 -7.00 -5.12 4.60
N PRO A 68 -6.24 -4.17 4.02
CA PRO A 68 -6.79 -3.02 3.31
C PRO A 68 -7.82 -3.46 2.26
N MET A 69 -8.83 -2.63 2.03
CA MET A 69 -9.90 -2.97 1.10
C MET A 69 -9.36 -3.27 -0.30
N GLU A 70 -8.35 -2.52 -0.72
CA GLU A 70 -7.65 -2.64 -1.99
C GLU A 70 -7.00 -4.03 -2.11
N GLU A 71 -6.28 -4.47 -1.08
CA GLU A 71 -5.65 -5.79 -1.07
C GLU A 71 -6.67 -6.93 -1.11
N ARG A 72 -7.81 -6.77 -0.40
CA ARG A 72 -8.91 -7.74 -0.46
C ARG A 72 -9.49 -7.84 -1.87
N VAL A 73 -9.70 -6.70 -2.54
CA VAL A 73 -10.21 -6.63 -3.91
C VAL A 73 -9.20 -7.24 -4.88
N VAL A 74 -7.93 -6.85 -4.80
CA VAL A 74 -6.85 -7.42 -5.62
C VAL A 74 -6.77 -8.93 -5.44
N GLY A 75 -6.84 -9.43 -4.21
CA GLY A 75 -6.86 -10.87 -3.92
C GLY A 75 -8.06 -11.59 -4.54
N ARG A 76 -9.25 -10.97 -4.52
CA ARG A 76 -10.45 -11.53 -5.18
C ARG A 76 -10.31 -11.57 -6.69
N ILE A 77 -9.84 -10.48 -7.29
CA ILE A 77 -9.61 -10.39 -8.74
C ILE A 77 -8.59 -11.45 -9.16
N ARG A 78 -7.45 -11.55 -8.47
CA ARG A 78 -6.42 -12.56 -8.77
C ARG A 78 -6.97 -13.99 -8.73
N ARG A 79 -7.81 -14.30 -7.73
CA ARG A 79 -8.45 -15.62 -7.64
C ARG A 79 -9.49 -15.85 -8.75
N ALA A 80 -10.23 -14.82 -9.15
CA ALA A 80 -11.15 -14.92 -10.29
C ALA A 80 -10.37 -15.18 -11.58
N VAL A 81 -9.38 -14.33 -11.88
CA VAL A 81 -8.51 -14.48 -13.06
C VAL A 81 -7.81 -15.83 -13.07
N SER A 82 -7.27 -16.30 -11.93
CA SER A 82 -6.63 -17.61 -11.87
C SER A 82 -7.59 -18.75 -12.15
N ARG A 83 -8.85 -18.67 -11.71
CA ARG A 83 -9.86 -19.68 -12.02
C ARG A 83 -10.22 -19.65 -13.50
N ASP A 84 -10.41 -18.46 -14.06
CA ASP A 84 -10.76 -18.29 -15.47
C ASP A 84 -9.63 -18.81 -16.38
N VAL A 85 -8.37 -18.46 -16.10
CA VAL A 85 -7.20 -18.96 -16.84
C VAL A 85 -7.04 -20.47 -16.69
N SER A 86 -7.28 -21.03 -15.51
CA SER A 86 -7.26 -22.49 -15.32
C SER A 86 -8.39 -23.22 -16.05
N ALA A 87 -9.51 -22.55 -16.31
CA ALA A 87 -10.63 -23.10 -17.06
C ALA A 87 -10.47 -22.94 -18.58
N MET A 88 -9.57 -22.06 -19.06
CA MET A 88 -9.33 -21.90 -20.50
C MET A 88 -8.78 -23.18 -21.12
N GLY A 89 -9.32 -23.53 -22.28
CA GLY A 89 -8.84 -24.64 -23.09
C GLY A 89 -7.51 -24.34 -23.78
N ALA A 90 -6.80 -25.37 -24.22
CA ALA A 90 -5.51 -25.24 -24.91
C ALA A 90 -5.60 -24.40 -26.21
N GLU A 91 -6.72 -24.48 -26.93
CA GLU A 91 -6.95 -23.72 -28.16
C GLU A 91 -7.13 -22.22 -27.90
N GLU A 92 -7.89 -21.89 -26.85
CA GLU A 92 -8.13 -20.51 -26.41
C GLU A 92 -6.83 -19.87 -25.89
N LEU A 93 -6.07 -20.60 -25.08
CA LEU A 93 -4.73 -20.18 -24.65
C LEU A 93 -3.79 -19.92 -25.85
N ALA A 94 -3.80 -20.81 -26.86
CA ALA A 94 -3.00 -20.64 -28.05
C ALA A 94 -3.43 -19.41 -28.88
N ALA A 95 -4.74 -19.12 -28.96
CA ALA A 95 -5.26 -17.93 -29.60
C ALA A 95 -4.80 -16.65 -28.90
N HIS A 96 -4.91 -16.58 -27.57
CA HIS A 96 -4.43 -15.45 -26.78
C HIS A 96 -2.91 -15.26 -26.92
N GLN A 97 -2.12 -16.34 -26.92
CA GLN A 97 -0.69 -16.26 -27.16
C GLN A 97 -0.36 -15.68 -28.54
N ARG A 98 -1.09 -16.08 -29.59
CA ARG A 98 -0.91 -15.51 -30.93
C ARG A 98 -1.22 -14.02 -30.96
N GLN A 99 -2.34 -13.61 -30.36
CA GLN A 99 -2.73 -12.21 -30.27
C GLN A 99 -1.70 -11.37 -29.51
N LEU A 100 -1.18 -11.88 -28.39
CA LEU A 100 -0.12 -11.22 -27.62
C LEU A 100 1.17 -11.04 -28.43
N ARG A 101 1.57 -12.03 -29.24
CA ARG A 101 2.74 -11.89 -30.12
C ARG A 101 2.53 -10.81 -31.18
N ILE A 102 1.34 -10.74 -31.78
CA ILE A 102 1.02 -9.71 -32.78
C ILE A 102 1.10 -8.33 -32.13
N MET A 103 0.47 -8.14 -30.97
CA MET A 103 0.50 -6.86 -30.26
C MET A 103 1.94 -6.45 -29.90
N LYS A 104 2.76 -7.38 -29.39
CA LYS A 104 4.17 -7.10 -29.09
C LYS A 104 4.93 -6.65 -30.33
N ALA A 105 4.76 -7.34 -31.46
CA ALA A 105 5.41 -6.96 -32.71
C ALA A 105 4.98 -5.57 -33.21
N VAL A 106 3.71 -5.19 -33.02
CA VAL A 106 3.22 -3.84 -33.36
C VAL A 106 3.89 -2.79 -32.47
N VAL A 107 3.90 -3.01 -31.15
CA VAL A 107 4.52 -2.09 -30.20
C VAL A 107 6.02 -1.94 -30.46
N GLU A 108 6.74 -3.03 -30.73
CA GLU A 108 8.17 -2.99 -31.08
C GLU A 108 8.43 -2.16 -32.33
N ARG A 109 7.61 -2.33 -33.39
CA ARG A 109 7.74 -1.52 -34.62
C ARG A 109 7.46 -0.05 -34.37
N GLU A 110 6.46 0.27 -33.56
CA GLU A 110 6.18 1.67 -33.20
C GLU A 110 7.29 2.30 -32.39
N LEU A 111 7.91 1.57 -31.46
CA LEU A 111 9.06 2.03 -30.70
C LEU A 111 10.26 2.27 -31.61
N GLN A 112 10.58 1.33 -32.51
CA GLN A 112 11.66 1.48 -33.50
C GLN A 112 11.44 2.68 -34.42
N ALA A 113 10.20 2.89 -34.88
CA ALA A 113 9.86 4.03 -35.73
C ALA A 113 10.02 5.37 -34.98
N LYS A 114 9.63 5.42 -33.71
CA LYS A 114 9.83 6.61 -32.85
C LYS A 114 11.30 6.89 -32.60
N GLU A 115 12.10 5.86 -32.33
CA GLU A 115 13.55 5.99 -32.16
C GLU A 115 14.25 6.48 -33.45
N ALA A 116 13.89 5.90 -34.59
CA ALA A 116 14.43 6.31 -35.89
C ALA A 116 14.04 7.75 -36.24
N ALA A 117 12.80 8.15 -35.95
CA ALA A 117 12.34 9.53 -36.14
C ALA A 117 13.10 10.52 -35.23
N ALA A 118 13.32 10.16 -33.97
CA ALA A 118 14.11 10.95 -33.03
C ALA A 118 15.57 11.10 -33.49
N ALA A 119 16.20 10.01 -33.95
CA ALA A 119 17.56 10.03 -34.48
C ALA A 119 17.67 10.90 -35.75
N ALA A 120 16.69 10.81 -36.66
CA ALA A 120 16.65 11.65 -37.86
C ALA A 120 16.45 13.13 -37.53
N ALA A 121 15.59 13.45 -36.54
CA ALA A 121 15.41 14.82 -36.05
C ALA A 121 16.71 15.36 -35.42
N ALA A 122 17.43 14.54 -34.65
CA ALA A 122 18.71 14.91 -34.05
C ALA A 122 19.79 15.21 -35.11
N LYS A 123 19.86 14.40 -36.18
CA LYS A 123 20.77 14.64 -37.32
C LYS A 123 20.46 15.96 -38.03
N ARG A 124 19.20 16.22 -38.38
CA ARG A 124 18.79 17.48 -39.01
C ARG A 124 19.10 18.70 -38.12
N ALA A 125 18.91 18.56 -36.81
CA ALA A 125 19.24 19.62 -35.86
C ALA A 125 20.76 19.88 -35.76
N ALA A 126 21.60 18.86 -35.96
CA ALA A 126 23.06 19.01 -36.02
C ALA A 126 23.51 19.68 -37.33
N GLU A 127 22.97 19.27 -38.48
CA GLU A 127 23.28 19.86 -39.79
C GLU A 127 22.87 21.33 -39.89
N GLN A 128 21.73 21.73 -39.30
CA GLN A 128 21.32 23.14 -39.23
C GLN A 128 22.24 24.00 -38.36
N LYS A 129 22.86 23.42 -37.33
CA LYS A 129 23.85 24.13 -36.50
C LYS A 129 25.17 24.33 -37.25
N GLU A 130 25.58 23.38 -38.09
CA GLU A 130 26.79 23.53 -38.93
C GLU A 130 26.56 24.52 -40.08
N ALA A 131 25.39 24.51 -40.73
CA ALA A 131 25.05 25.47 -41.78
C ALA A 131 24.89 26.91 -41.26
N GLY A 132 24.48 27.11 -40.01
CA GLY A 132 24.42 28.42 -39.36
C GLY A 132 25.78 29.03 -39.01
N VAL A 133 26.86 28.24 -39.02
CA VAL A 133 28.24 28.73 -38.78
C VAL A 133 28.92 29.17 -40.09
N ALA A 134 28.48 28.67 -41.24
CA ALA A 134 29.03 29.06 -42.56
C ALA A 134 28.33 30.27 -43.20
N GLY A 135 27.24 30.77 -42.62
CA GLY A 135 26.40 31.86 -43.17
C GLY A 135 26.43 33.17 -42.37
N ALA A 136 27.41 33.41 -41.51
CA ALA A 136 27.55 34.65 -40.76
C ALA A 136 28.45 35.66 -41.49
N GLY A 137 27.97 36.16 -42.64
CA GLY A 137 28.69 37.14 -43.44
C GLY A 137 27.73 38.06 -44.17
N GLU A 138 27.04 38.95 -43.45
CA GLU A 138 26.83 40.36 -43.83
C GLU A 138 25.97 41.06 -42.77
N SER A 139 26.65 41.91 -41.99
CA SER A 139 26.08 42.70 -40.91
C SER A 139 25.38 43.95 -41.47
N LYS A 140 24.07 44.09 -41.26
CA LYS A 140 23.37 45.39 -41.34
C LYS A 140 23.06 45.90 -39.93
N VAL A 141 24.03 46.54 -39.31
CA VAL A 141 23.79 47.41 -38.15
C VAL A 141 23.67 48.84 -38.69
N GLN A 142 22.45 49.35 -38.84
CA GLN A 142 22.21 50.78 -39.05
C GLN A 142 22.43 51.52 -37.72
N ARG A 143 23.55 52.24 -37.59
CA ARG A 143 23.73 53.25 -36.54
C ARG A 143 23.07 54.55 -37.00
N ILE A 144 22.05 54.98 -36.27
CA ILE A 144 21.50 56.33 -36.38
C ILE A 144 22.41 57.24 -35.53
N ILE A 145 23.09 58.19 -36.17
CA ILE A 145 23.79 59.30 -35.50
C ILE A 145 22.82 60.48 -35.52
N ILE A 146 22.53 61.03 -34.34
CA ILE A 146 21.79 62.29 -34.17
C ILE A 146 22.86 63.37 -33.98
N GLU A 147 22.92 64.33 -34.89
CA GLU A 147 23.64 65.62 -34.71
C GLU A 147 22.71 66.67 -34.12
#